data_AF-A0A928JI96-F1
#
_entry.id   AF-A0A928JI96-F1
#
_cell.length_a   1.000
_cell.length_b   1.000
_cell.length_c   1.000
_cell.angle_alpha   90.00
_cell.angle_beta   90.00
_cell.angle_gamma   90.00
#
_symmetry.space_group_name_H-M   'P 1'
#
loop_
_entity.id
_entity.type
_entity.pdbx_description
1 polymer ?
#
loop_
_entity_poly.entity_id
_entity_poly.type
_entity_poly.pdbx_seq_one_letter_code
_entity_poly.pdbx_strand_id
1 'polypeptide(L)'
;MNASDRDRTEPFHAKAEELTMLIPDTQPIPVTKLCDWISAPFAGNGRKKLCSREFNSALTRMGLLEDQPTVDGKPQKTPTLLGTSVGLLTKKRFSGGRTKPVILYSPAALQYVLDHFDEIMRTIEQLREEKNGKKSLP
;
A
#
# COMPACT_ATOMS: atom_id res chain seq x y z
N MET A 1 16.69 -7.86 -25.55
CA MET A 1 16.62 -7.54 -24.11
C MET A 1 16.80 -8.84 -23.34
N ASN A 2 17.93 -9.01 -22.66
CA ASN A 2 18.28 -10.25 -21.96
C ASN A 2 17.49 -10.37 -20.64
N ALA A 3 17.16 -11.60 -20.26
CA ALA A 3 16.38 -11.90 -19.05
C ALA A 3 17.06 -11.52 -17.72
N SER A 4 18.36 -11.15 -17.76
CA SER A 4 19.20 -10.84 -16.60
C SER A 4 19.02 -9.43 -16.01
N ASP A 5 18.33 -8.51 -16.70
CA ASP A 5 18.05 -7.16 -16.15
C ASP A 5 16.83 -7.12 -15.22
N ARG A 6 16.02 -8.19 -15.18
CA ARG A 6 14.83 -8.25 -14.31
C ARG A 6 15.17 -8.38 -12.82
N ASP A 7 16.40 -8.74 -12.50
CA ASP A 7 16.85 -9.05 -11.13
C ASP A 7 17.63 -7.91 -10.45
N ARG A 8 17.83 -6.79 -11.15
CA ARG A 8 18.69 -5.68 -10.69
C ARG A 8 17.93 -4.48 -10.13
N THR A 9 16.62 -4.61 -9.93
CA THR A 9 15.79 -3.52 -9.40
C THR A 9 15.61 -3.64 -7.90
N GLU A 10 16.07 -2.60 -7.20
CA GLU A 10 15.98 -2.53 -5.74
C GLU A 10 14.51 -2.43 -5.29
N PRO A 11 14.16 -2.96 -4.11
CA PRO A 11 12.84 -2.73 -3.52
C PRO A 11 12.53 -1.23 -3.42
N PHE A 12 11.24 -0.88 -3.50
CA PHE A 12 10.81 0.50 -3.28
C PHE A 12 11.28 0.98 -1.91
N HIS A 13 11.88 2.17 -1.89
CA HIS A 13 12.30 2.93 -0.73
C HIS A 13 12.19 4.43 -1.04
N ALA A 14 11.73 5.20 -0.07
CA ALA A 14 11.66 6.65 -0.09
C ALA A 14 11.43 7.16 1.35
N LYS A 15 11.74 8.43 1.60
CA LYS A 15 11.39 9.17 2.82
C LYS A 15 10.30 10.20 2.57
N ALA A 16 9.62 10.63 3.62
CA ALA A 16 8.60 11.68 3.56
C ALA A 16 9.13 12.98 2.92
N GLU A 17 10.39 13.33 3.18
CA GLU A 17 11.08 14.49 2.60
C GLU A 17 11.12 14.46 1.06
N GLU A 18 11.19 13.27 0.46
CA GLU A 18 11.20 13.09 -0.99
C GLU A 18 9.80 13.24 -1.62
N LEU A 19 8.75 13.30 -0.81
CA LEU A 19 7.35 13.40 -1.24
C LEU A 19 6.74 14.80 -1.05
N THR A 20 7.54 15.80 -0.66
CA THR A 20 7.08 17.17 -0.34
C THR A 20 6.35 17.88 -1.48
N MET A 21 6.59 17.47 -2.73
CA MET A 21 5.92 18.01 -3.92
C MET A 21 4.60 17.29 -4.26
N LEU A 22 4.27 16.21 -3.56
CA LEU A 22 3.04 15.45 -3.80
C LEU A 22 1.84 16.18 -3.20
N ILE A 23 0.88 16.51 -4.06
CA ILE A 23 -0.39 17.14 -3.66
C ILE A 23 -1.48 16.06 -3.66
N PRO A 24 -2.17 15.80 -2.54
CA PRO A 24 -3.27 14.86 -2.48
C PRO A 24 -4.34 15.10 -3.54
N ASP A 25 -4.85 14.02 -4.13
CA ASP A 25 -6.01 14.07 -5.03
C ASP A 25 -7.23 14.59 -4.24
N THR A 26 -8.07 15.40 -4.90
CA THR A 26 -9.31 15.92 -4.30
C THR A 26 -10.41 14.87 -4.23
N GLN A 27 -10.27 13.77 -4.99
CA GLN A 27 -11.20 12.66 -5.01
C GLN A 27 -10.61 11.43 -4.32
N PRO A 28 -11.45 10.60 -3.65
CA PRO A 28 -10.96 9.36 -3.06
C PRO A 28 -10.40 8.39 -4.11
N ILE A 29 -9.20 7.86 -3.88
CA ILE A 29 -8.51 6.97 -4.83
C ILE A 29 -8.25 5.56 -4.24
N PRO A 30 -8.23 4.49 -5.06
CA PRO A 30 -7.88 3.16 -4.59
C PRO A 30 -6.37 3.02 -4.30
N VAL A 31 -6.00 2.04 -3.48
CA VAL A 31 -4.60 1.77 -3.09
C VAL A 31 -3.65 1.67 -4.28
N THR A 32 -4.07 1.09 -5.40
CA THR A 32 -3.22 0.98 -6.60
C THR A 32 -2.86 2.35 -7.16
N LYS A 33 -3.84 3.26 -7.26
CA LYS A 33 -3.61 4.64 -7.75
C LYS A 33 -2.75 5.43 -6.76
N LEU A 34 -2.95 5.22 -5.45
CA LEU A 34 -2.09 5.79 -4.40
C LEU A 34 -0.63 5.32 -4.56
N CYS A 35 -0.40 4.01 -4.70
CA CYS A 35 0.95 3.46 -4.86
C CYS A 35 1.61 3.95 -6.15
N ASP A 36 0.87 4.03 -7.25
CA ASP A 36 1.37 4.59 -8.52
C ASP A 36 1.72 6.08 -8.37
N TRP A 37 0.88 6.86 -7.69
CA TRP A 37 1.12 8.28 -7.43
C TRP A 37 2.37 8.50 -6.57
N ILE A 38 2.54 7.76 -5.47
CA ILE A 38 3.75 7.81 -4.63
C ILE A 38 5.00 7.36 -5.41
N SER A 39 4.86 6.37 -6.29
CA SER A 39 6.00 5.83 -7.05
C SER A 39 6.38 6.69 -8.26
N ALA A 40 5.49 7.57 -8.73
CA ALA A 40 5.68 8.31 -9.97
C ALA A 40 6.96 9.18 -10.00
N PRO A 41 7.34 9.91 -8.93
CA PRO A 41 8.59 10.68 -8.90
C PRO A 41 9.85 9.82 -9.07
N PHE A 42 9.75 8.51 -8.84
CA PHE A 42 10.86 7.56 -8.86
C PHE A 42 10.87 6.69 -10.12
N ALA A 43 10.01 6.96 -11.11
CA ALA A 43 9.95 6.15 -12.32
C ALA A 43 11.30 6.15 -13.07
N GLY A 44 11.82 4.96 -13.36
CA GLY A 44 13.05 4.79 -14.17
C GLY A 44 14.37 4.86 -13.41
N ASN A 45 14.36 5.00 -12.08
CA ASN A 45 15.57 5.11 -11.26
C ASN A 45 16.15 3.76 -10.79
N GLY A 46 15.78 2.65 -11.42
CA GLY A 46 16.22 1.31 -11.01
C GLY A 46 15.54 0.77 -9.75
N ARG A 47 14.53 1.44 -9.20
CA ARG A 47 13.72 0.95 -8.07
C ARG A 47 12.40 0.36 -8.54
N LYS A 48 11.90 -0.64 -7.82
CA LYS A 48 10.55 -1.18 -8.01
C LYS A 48 9.51 -0.15 -7.57
N LYS A 49 8.31 -0.23 -8.13
CA LYS A 49 7.14 0.52 -7.63
C LYS A 49 6.74 0.05 -6.22
N LEU A 50 6.17 0.94 -5.43
CA LEU A 50 5.53 0.59 -4.16
C LEU A 50 4.42 -0.44 -4.40
N CYS A 51 4.53 -1.60 -3.76
CA CYS A 51 3.58 -2.68 -3.95
C CYS A 51 2.35 -2.49 -3.05
N SER A 52 1.16 -2.44 -3.65
CA SER A 52 -0.11 -2.32 -2.91
C SER A 52 -0.34 -3.42 -1.88
N ARG A 53 0.21 -4.63 -2.10
CA ARG A 53 0.16 -5.73 -1.12
C ARG A 53 1.00 -5.43 0.11
N GLU A 54 2.24 -4.99 -0.06
CA GLU A 54 3.13 -4.64 1.06
C GLU A 54 2.59 -3.44 1.82
N PHE A 55 2.11 -2.43 1.10
CA PHE A 55 1.47 -1.25 1.67
C PHE A 55 0.26 -1.62 2.54
N ASN A 56 -0.67 -2.43 2.00
CA ASN A 56 -1.82 -2.90 2.79
C ASN A 56 -1.41 -3.74 4.01
N SER A 57 -0.36 -4.56 3.91
CA SER A 57 0.16 -5.31 5.06
C SER A 57 0.72 -4.38 6.14
N ALA A 58 1.44 -3.33 5.76
CA ALA A 58 1.93 -2.32 6.70
C ALA A 58 0.76 -1.60 7.39
N LEU A 59 -0.24 -1.14 6.64
CA LEU A 59 -1.44 -0.54 7.24
C LEU A 59 -2.22 -1.50 8.13
N THR A 60 -2.21 -2.81 7.82
CA THR A 60 -2.79 -3.84 8.69
C THR A 60 -2.02 -3.93 10.01
N ARG A 61 -0.68 -3.95 9.94
CA ARG A 61 0.19 -3.97 11.13
C ARG A 61 0.09 -2.70 11.98
N MET A 62 -0.15 -1.57 11.34
CA MET A 62 -0.42 -0.29 12.00
C MET A 62 -1.87 -0.18 12.56
N GLY A 63 -2.70 -1.22 12.40
CA GLY A 63 -4.07 -1.24 12.91
C GLY A 63 -5.07 -0.37 12.13
N LEU A 64 -4.72 0.10 10.94
CA LEU A 64 -5.60 0.88 10.07
C LEU A 64 -6.49 0.00 9.19
N LEU A 65 -6.01 -1.20 8.87
CA LEU A 65 -6.77 -2.22 8.16
C LEU A 65 -6.85 -3.50 9.00
N GLU A 66 -7.87 -4.30 8.73
CA GLU A 66 -8.00 -5.64 9.30
C GLU A 66 -8.45 -6.64 8.23
N ASP A 67 -8.07 -7.90 8.43
CA ASP A 67 -8.53 -9.01 7.59
C ASP A 67 -9.87 -9.53 8.13
N GLN A 68 -10.93 -9.31 7.36
CA GLN A 68 -12.26 -9.84 7.65
C GLN A 68 -12.44 -11.20 6.96
N PRO A 69 -12.85 -12.25 7.69
CA PRO A 69 -13.21 -13.53 7.07
C PRO A 69 -14.34 -13.34 6.06
N THR A 70 -14.24 -14.00 4.91
CA THR A 70 -15.34 -14.05 3.94
C THR A 70 -15.88 -15.47 3.84
N VAL A 71 -17.13 -15.60 3.38
CA VAL A 71 -17.80 -16.90 3.16
C VAL A 71 -17.01 -17.77 2.18
N ASP A 72 -16.29 -17.15 1.23
CA ASP A 72 -15.44 -17.83 0.25
C ASP A 72 -14.05 -18.23 0.80
N GLY A 73 -13.80 -18.04 2.10
CA GLY A 73 -12.54 -18.38 2.78
C GLY A 73 -11.34 -17.48 2.44
N LYS A 74 -11.52 -16.46 1.58
CA LYS A 74 -10.46 -15.51 1.23
C LYS A 74 -10.59 -14.27 2.12
N PRO A 75 -9.65 -14.01 3.05
CA PRO A 75 -9.74 -12.85 3.92
C PRO A 75 -9.77 -11.58 3.06
N GLN A 76 -10.70 -10.69 3.40
CA GLN A 76 -10.85 -9.41 2.74
C GLN A 76 -10.40 -8.29 3.68
N LYS A 77 -9.60 -7.36 3.15
CA LYS A 77 -9.20 -6.18 3.92
C LYS A 77 -10.33 -5.18 4.03
N THR A 78 -10.54 -4.67 5.24
CA THR A 78 -11.47 -3.58 5.54
C THR A 78 -10.82 -2.55 6.47
N PRO A 79 -11.21 -1.27 6.42
CA PRO A 79 -10.74 -0.27 7.37
C PRO A 79 -11.24 -0.57 8.79
N THR A 80 -10.38 -0.43 9.78
CA THR A 80 -10.78 -0.43 11.19
C THR A 80 -11.48 0.89 11.56
N LEU A 81 -11.91 1.04 12.81
CA LEU A 81 -12.37 2.33 13.33
C LEU A 81 -11.29 3.42 13.19
N LEU A 82 -10.02 3.08 13.48
CA LEU A 82 -8.89 3.99 13.31
C LEU A 82 -8.66 4.29 11.82
N GLY A 83 -8.72 3.28 10.95
CA GLY A 83 -8.62 3.49 9.50
C GLY A 83 -9.70 4.45 8.99
N THR A 84 -10.92 4.30 9.48
CA THR A 84 -12.05 5.15 9.10
C THR A 84 -11.89 6.58 9.63
N SER A 85 -11.39 6.75 10.86
CA SER A 85 -11.19 8.09 11.45
C SER A 85 -10.13 8.91 10.72
N VAL A 86 -9.12 8.27 10.11
CA VAL A 86 -8.13 8.93 9.26
C VAL A 86 -8.60 9.08 7.80
N GLY A 87 -9.82 8.64 7.48
CA GLY A 87 -10.45 8.88 6.19
C GLY A 87 -10.36 7.73 5.17
N LEU A 88 -10.06 6.50 5.59
CA LEU A 88 -10.23 5.32 4.73
C LEU A 88 -11.71 5.01 4.57
N LEU A 89 -12.11 4.69 3.34
CA LEU A 89 -13.50 4.44 2.99
C LEU A 89 -13.65 3.07 2.33
N THR A 90 -14.77 2.40 2.56
CA THR A 90 -15.14 1.19 1.81
C THR A 90 -16.24 1.52 0.80
N LYS A 91 -15.99 1.29 -0.49
CA LYS A 91 -17.03 1.35 -1.53
C LYS A 91 -17.20 0.00 -2.21
N LYS A 92 -18.43 -0.30 -2.60
CA LYS A 92 -18.76 -1.43 -3.45
C LYS A 92 -18.45 -1.07 -4.91
N ARG A 93 -17.58 -1.85 -5.56
CA ARG A 93 -17.27 -1.71 -7.00
C ARG A 93 -17.75 -2.95 -7.74
N PHE A 94 -18.47 -2.73 -8.84
CA PHE A 94 -18.85 -3.81 -9.74
C PHE A 94 -17.68 -4.15 -10.66
N SER A 95 -17.25 -5.40 -10.68
CA SER A 95 -16.16 -5.89 -11.52
C SER A 95 -16.38 -7.36 -11.86
N GLY A 96 -16.36 -7.69 -13.16
CA GLY A 96 -16.48 -9.08 -13.63
C GLY A 96 -17.76 -9.79 -13.15
N GLY A 97 -18.90 -9.10 -13.16
CA GLY A 97 -20.19 -9.67 -12.75
C GLY A 97 -20.41 -9.74 -11.23
N ARG A 98 -19.47 -9.29 -10.40
CA ARG A 98 -19.58 -9.33 -8.94
C ARG A 98 -19.30 -7.98 -8.32
N THR A 99 -20.03 -7.67 -7.25
CA THR A 99 -19.76 -6.51 -6.40
C THR A 99 -18.69 -6.86 -5.38
N LYS A 100 -17.55 -6.17 -5.42
CA LYS A 100 -16.45 -6.35 -4.46
C LYS A 100 -16.21 -5.06 -3.68
N PRO A 101 -16.00 -5.12 -2.36
CA PRO A 101 -15.54 -3.98 -1.61
C PRO A 101 -14.14 -3.55 -2.06
N VAL A 102 -13.94 -2.24 -2.18
CA VAL A 102 -12.66 -1.59 -2.48
C VAL A 102 -12.43 -0.53 -1.42
N ILE A 103 -11.22 -0.52 -0.86
CA ILE A 103 -10.74 0.53 0.04
C ILE A 103 -10.32 1.73 -0.80
N LEU A 104 -10.84 2.91 -0.44
CA LEU A 104 -10.49 4.19 -1.03
C LEU A 104 -9.88 5.10 0.03
N TYR A 105 -8.92 5.92 -0.40
CA TYR A 105 -8.21 6.88 0.41
C TYR A 105 -8.79 8.25 0.06
N SER A 106 -9.56 8.84 0.97
CA SER A 106 -10.01 10.22 0.86
C SER A 106 -8.82 11.20 0.88
N PRO A 107 -9.02 12.49 0.53
CA PRO A 107 -7.95 13.48 0.65
C PRO A 107 -7.30 13.52 2.04
N ALA A 108 -8.08 13.36 3.11
CA ALA A 108 -7.56 13.26 4.48
C ALA A 108 -6.67 12.03 4.69
N ALA A 109 -7.09 10.87 4.16
CA ALA A 109 -6.28 9.65 4.25
C ALA A 109 -5.00 9.73 3.38
N LEU A 110 -5.06 10.43 2.25
CA LEU A 110 -3.87 10.67 1.42
C LEU A 110 -2.87 11.55 2.16
N GLN A 111 -3.34 12.60 2.82
CA GLN A 111 -2.48 13.45 3.66
C GLN A 111 -1.88 12.66 4.83
N TYR A 112 -2.69 11.87 5.54
CA TYR A 112 -2.22 10.99 6.61
C TYR A 112 -1.10 10.06 6.13
N VAL A 113 -1.24 9.47 4.94
CA VAL A 113 -0.20 8.59 4.36
C VAL A 113 1.10 9.35 4.11
N LEU A 114 1.05 10.61 3.65
CA LEU A 114 2.24 11.42 3.46
C LEU A 114 2.88 11.81 4.81
N ASP A 115 2.07 12.23 5.78
CA ASP A 115 2.53 12.66 7.10
C ASP A 115 3.19 11.51 7.90
N HIS A 116 2.70 10.27 7.70
CA HIS A 116 3.18 9.06 8.36
C HIS A 116 4.00 8.15 7.43
N PHE A 117 4.51 8.69 6.31
CA PHE A 117 5.11 7.86 5.27
C PHE A 117 6.34 7.09 5.74
N ASP A 118 7.21 7.72 6.53
CA ASP A 118 8.42 7.08 7.07
C ASP A 118 8.08 5.89 7.98
N GLU A 119 7.02 6.01 8.79
CA GLU A 119 6.54 4.93 9.65
C GLU A 119 6.00 3.76 8.82
N ILE A 120 5.25 4.06 7.76
CA ILE A 120 4.76 3.04 6.81
C ILE A 120 5.94 2.31 6.17
N MET A 121 6.94 3.05 5.68
CA MET A 121 8.11 2.47 5.03
C MET A 121 8.95 1.61 5.99
N ARG A 122 9.17 2.07 7.22
CA ARG A 122 9.81 1.27 8.28
C ARG A 122 9.05 -0.03 8.55
N THR A 123 7.72 0.04 8.58
CA THR A 123 6.88 -1.15 8.79
C THR A 123 6.97 -2.14 7.62
N ILE A 124 7.05 -1.63 6.38
CA ILE A 124 7.28 -2.46 5.19
C ILE A 124 8.64 -3.16 5.27
N GLU A 125 9.69 -2.46 5.68
CA GLU A 125 11.03 -3.01 5.83
C GLU A 125 11.07 -4.15 6.87
N GLN A 126 10.50 -3.93 8.05
CA GLN A 126 10.35 -4.96 9.08
C GLN A 126 9.61 -6.21 8.55
N LEU A 127 8.52 -6.03 7.80
CA LEU A 127 7.77 -7.13 7.20
C LEU A 127 8.58 -7.89 6.13
N ARG A 128 9.47 -7.22 5.40
CA ARG A 128 10.38 -7.85 4.43
C ARG A 128 11.44 -8.67 5.14
N GLU A 129 12.04 -8.13 6.20
CA GLU A 129 13.03 -8.83 7.03
C GLU A 129 12.46 -10.09 7.65
N GLU A 130 11.27 -10.02 8.26
CA GLU A 130 10.58 -11.17 8.85
C GLU A 130 10.30 -12.27 7.82
N LYS A 131 9.94 -11.89 6.59
CA LYS A 131 9.68 -12.83 5.50
C LYS A 131 10.97 -13.49 5.00
N ASN A 132 12.08 -12.76 4.98
CA ASN A 132 13.38 -13.29 4.58
C ASN A 132 13.99 -14.19 5.68
N GLY A 133 13.80 -13.84 6.96
CA GLY A 133 14.16 -14.68 8.10
C GLY A 133 13.38 -16.00 8.14
N LYS A 134 12.07 -15.97 7.83
CA LYS A 134 11.26 -17.20 7.73
C LYS A 134 11.62 -18.09 6.53
N LYS A 135 12.18 -17.52 5.46
CA LYS A 135 12.67 -18.27 4.30
C LYS A 135 14.02 -18.96 4.53
N SER A 136 14.73 -18.60 5.60
CA SER A 136 16.08 -19.09 5.90
C SER A 136 16.11 -20.16 7.00
N LEU A 137 14.95 -20.55 7.56
CA LEU A 137 14.83 -21.74 8.39
C LEU A 137 14.50 -22.96 7.50
N PRO A 138 15.31 -24.04 7.56
CA PRO A 138 15.12 -25.27 6.79
C PRO A 138 13.90 -26.08 7.22
#